data_AF-A0A2R6CKT9-F1
#
_entry.id   AF-A0A2R6CKT9-F1
#
_cell.length_a   1.000
_cell.length_b   1.000
_cell.length_c   1.000
_cell.angle_alpha   90.00
_cell.angle_beta   90.00
_cell.angle_gamma   90.00
#
_symmetry.space_group_name_H-M   'P 1'
#
loop_
_entity.id
_entity.type
_entity.pdbx_description
1 polymer ?
#
loop_
_entity_poly.entity_id
_entity_poly.type
_entity_poly.pdbx_seq_one_letter_code
_entity_poly.pdbx_strand_id
1 'polypeptide(L)' 'MSLYDDVTGSYWSQMLAQAICGPMAETRLSIRSASTATWVEWREGHPDTEVLLSSPVSTVVDPPI' A
#
# COMPACT_ATOMS: atom_id res chain seq x y z
N MET A 1 10.73 -10.69 -5.26
CA MET A 1 9.92 -9.45 -5.31
C MET A 1 10.19 -8.67 -4.03
N SER A 2 10.60 -7.40 -4.15
CA SER A 2 10.90 -6.51 -3.02
C SER A 2 10.16 -5.20 -3.25
N LEU A 3 9.62 -4.62 -2.18
CA LEU A 3 9.07 -3.27 -2.18
C LEU A 3 10.19 -2.28 -1.79
N TYR A 4 10.19 -1.09 -2.38
CA TYR A 4 11.05 0.01 -1.96
C TYR A 4 10.22 1.03 -1.18
N ASP A 5 10.73 1.45 -0.03
CA ASP A 5 10.18 2.50 0.81
C ASP A 5 10.99 3.78 0.60
N ASP A 6 10.42 4.74 -0.13
CA ASP A 6 11.08 6.00 -0.45
C ASP A 6 11.34 6.88 0.78
N VAL A 7 10.48 6.77 1.80
CA VAL A 7 10.60 7.58 3.02
C VAL A 7 11.83 7.17 3.83
N THR A 8 12.11 5.86 3.90
CA THR A 8 13.26 5.34 4.68
C THR A 8 14.44 4.90 3.83
N GLY A 9 14.30 4.84 2.50
CA GLY A 9 15.29 4.27 1.60
C GLY A 9 15.52 2.77 1.80
N SER A 10 14.54 2.04 2.33
CA SER A 10 14.68 0.62 2.69
C SER A 10 14.00 -0.30 1.67
N TYR A 11 14.57 -1.50 1.50
CA TYR A 11 14.00 -2.55 0.67
C TYR A 11 13.36 -3.64 1.53
N TRP A 12 12.11 -3.98 1.23
CA TRP A 12 11.27 -4.88 2.02
C TRP A 12 10.88 -6.14 1.24
N SER A 13 11.21 -7.30 1.80
CA SER A 13 10.69 -8.58 1.33
C SER A 13 9.24 -8.75 1.78
N GLN A 14 8.31 -8.69 0.83
CA GLN A 14 6.87 -8.86 1.10
C GLN A 14 6.55 -10.26 1.65
N MET A 15 7.24 -11.29 1.16
CA MET A 15 7.04 -12.68 1.60
C MET A 15 7.51 -12.88 3.05
N LEU A 16 8.62 -12.23 3.44
CA LEU A 16 9.17 -12.36 4.79
C LEU A 16 8.59 -11.33 5.77
N ALA A 17 7.84 -10.34 5.27
CA ALA A 17 7.41 -9.17 6.02
C ALA A 17 8.59 -8.49 6.74
N GLN A 18 9.72 -8.34 6.05
CA GLN A 18 10.98 -7.88 6.66
C GLN A 18 11.79 -6.99 5.72
N ALA A 19 12.40 -5.95 6.28
CA ALA A 19 13.41 -5.14 5.60
C ALA A 19 14.70 -5.95 5.43
N ILE A 20 15.13 -6.10 4.18
CA ILE A 20 16.30 -6.90 3.80
C ILE A 20 17.53 -6.05 3.49
N CYS A 21 17.35 -4.74 3.25
CA CYS A 21 18.42 -3.78 2.97
C CYS A 21 17.96 -2.36 3.31
N GLY A 22 18.91 -1.47 3.59
CA GLY A 22 18.68 -0.06 3.92
C GLY A 22 18.56 0.20 5.42
N PRO A 23 18.22 1.44 5.81
CA PRO A 23 18.21 1.87 7.21
C PRO A 23 17.33 1.05 8.15
N MET A 24 16.29 0.38 7.63
CA MET A 24 15.40 -0.46 8.42
C MET A 24 15.77 -1.95 8.43
N ALA A 25 16.93 -2.36 7.88
CA ALA A 25 17.31 -3.78 7.77
C ALA A 25 17.09 -4.56 9.08
N GLU A 26 16.65 -5.82 8.93
CA GLU A 26 16.27 -6.73 10.04
C GLU A 26 14.96 -6.39 10.75
N THR A 27 14.36 -5.22 10.49
CA THR A 27 13.03 -4.87 11.00
C THR A 27 11.97 -5.77 10.39
N ARG A 28 11.14 -6.38 11.25
CA ARG A 28 10.03 -7.25 10.86
C ARG A 28 8.69 -6.54 11.09
N LEU A 29 7.83 -6.54 10.07
CA LEU A 29 6.48 -6.03 10.14
C LEU A 29 5.59 -6.99 10.94
N SER A 30 4.70 -6.42 11.75
CA SER A 30 3.64 -7.18 12.41
C SER A 30 2.51 -7.45 11.43
N ILE A 31 2.16 -8.72 11.25
CA ILE A 31 1.02 -9.11 10.40
C ILE A 31 -0.28 -8.65 11.05
N ARG A 32 -1.14 -7.99 10.28
CA ARG A 32 -2.47 -7.56 10.70
C ARG A 32 -3.53 -8.34 9.93
N SER A 33 -4.69 -8.54 10.55
CA SER A 33 -5.83 -9.17 9.90
C SER A 33 -6.33 -8.31 8.75
N ALA A 34 -6.57 -8.93 7.60
CA ALA A 34 -7.31 -8.33 6.50
C ALA A 34 -8.75 -8.87 6.50
N SER A 35 -9.70 -8.02 6.14
CA SER A 35 -11.10 -8.40 5.92
C SER A 35 -11.42 -8.40 4.44
N THR A 36 -12.26 -9.35 4.01
CA THR A 36 -12.85 -9.36 2.67
C THR A 36 -14.29 -8.89 2.78
N ALA A 37 -14.70 -7.96 1.92
CA ALA A 37 -16.06 -7.45 1.83
C ALA A 37 -16.41 -7.16 0.37
N THR A 38 -17.69 -7.23 0.03
CA THR A 38 -18.17 -6.62 -1.21
C THR A 38 -18.08 -5.09 -1.10
N TRP A 39 -18.06 -4.41 -2.24
CA TRP A 39 -18.06 -2.96 -2.25
C TRP A 39 -19.29 -2.36 -1.55
N VAL A 40 -20.46 -3.01 -1.69
CA VAL A 40 -21.70 -2.56 -1.05
C VAL A 40 -21.55 -2.60 0.47
N GLU A 41 -21.11 -3.73 1.04
CA GLU A 41 -20.91 -3.89 2.49
C GLU A 41 -19.87 -2.89 3.04
N TRP A 42 -18.76 -2.67 2.31
CA TRP A 42 -17.74 -1.71 2.74
C TRP A 42 -18.29 -0.28 2.83
N ARG A 43 -19.04 0.15 1.80
CA ARG A 43 -19.54 1.52 1.70
C ARG A 43 -20.60 1.84 2.75
N GLU A 44 -21.33 0.85 3.25
CA GLU A 44 -22.26 1.06 4.37
C GLU A 44 -21.54 1.51 5.66
N GLY A 45 -20.36 0.94 5.94
CA GLY A 45 -19.54 1.32 7.09
C GLY A 45 -18.60 2.50 6.86
N HIS A 46 -18.26 2.77 5.59
CA HIS A 46 -17.30 3.81 5.20
C HIS A 46 -17.84 4.67 4.04
N PRO A 47 -18.92 5.44 4.26
CA PRO A 47 -19.63 6.16 3.20
C PRO A 47 -18.78 7.24 2.52
N ASP A 48 -17.80 7.80 3.24
CA ASP A 48 -16.89 8.84 2.76
C ASP A 48 -15.67 8.27 1.99
N THR A 49 -15.62 6.96 1.75
CA THR A 49 -14.53 6.34 0.98
C THR A 49 -14.54 6.84 -0.47
N GLU A 50 -13.46 7.47 -0.90
CA GLU A 50 -13.23 7.83 -2.30
C GLU A 50 -12.54 6.69 -3.07
N VAL A 51 -12.86 6.53 -4.35
CA VAL A 51 -12.27 5.50 -5.23
C VAL A 51 -11.48 6.16 -6.34
N LEU A 52 -10.21 5.78 -6.48
CA LEU A 52 -9.40 6.18 -7.64
C LEU A 52 -9.88 5.44 -8.88
N LEU A 53 -10.40 6.19 -9.86
CA LEU A 53 -10.83 5.64 -11.14
C LEU A 53 -9.65 5.42 -12.08
N SER A 54 -9.81 4.57 -13.08
CA SER A 54 -8.80 4.43 -14.13
C SER A 54 -8.72 5.71 -14.98
N SER A 55 -7.54 5.99 -15.52
CA SER A 55 -7.39 6.96 -16.62
C SER A 55 -8.25 6.51 -17.81
N PRO A 56 -8.99 7.41 -18.50
CA PRO A 56 -8.91 8.89 -18.46
C PRO A 56 -9.86 9.56 -17.46
N VAL A 57 -10.59 8.81 -16.64
CA VAL A 57 -11.61 9.37 -15.73
C VAL A 57 -10.96 9.98 -14.49
N SER A 58 -9.86 9.39 -14.01
CA SER A 58 -9.02 10.02 -12.99
C SER A 58 -8.05 11.02 -13.62
N THR A 59 -8.02 12.23 -13.07
CA THR A 59 -7.19 13.35 -13.52
C THR A 59 -5.84 13.46 -12.78
N VAL A 60 -5.54 12.54 -11.86
CA VAL A 60 -4.24 12.51 -11.17
C VAL A 60 -3.19 11.95 -12.12
N VAL A 61 -2.50 12.86 -12.81
CA VAL A 61 -1.25 12.61 -13.53
C VAL A 61 -0.13 12.99 -12.56
N ASP A 62 0.73 12.03 -12.18
CA ASP A 62 1.93 12.35 -11.42
C ASP A 62 2.82 13.34 -12.20
N PRO A 63 3.46 14.32 -11.53
CA PRO A 63 4.42 15.21 -12.19
C PRO A 63 5.64 14.42 -12.66
N PRO A 64 6.34 14.88 -13.72
CA PRO A 64 7.57 14.24 -14.17
C PRO A 64 8.63 14.36 -13.06
N ILE A 65 9.25 13.22 -12.73
CA ILE A 65 10.47 13.14 -11.93
C ILE A 65 11.62 13.92 -12.59
#